data_AF-F9MPI9-F1
#
_entry.id   AF-F9MPI9-F1
#
_cell.length_a   1.000
_cell.length_b   1.000
_cell.length_c   1.000
_cell.angle_alpha   90.00
_cell.angle_beta   90.00
_cell.angle_gamma   90.00
#
_symmetry.space_group_name_H-M   'P 1'
#
loop_
_entity.id
_entity.type
_entity.pdbx_description
1 polymer ?
#
loop_
_entity_poly.entity_id
_entity_poly.type
_entity_poly.pdbx_seq_one_letter_code
_entity_poly.pdbx_strand_id
1 'polypeptide(L)'
;MKDEKQKLRRSLKARHMNMIAIGGAIGTGLFVAGGETVSSAGPGGALVAYALIGVMVYFLMTSLGEMAAYLPVSGSFETYANRYVDKSLGFALGWNYWFNWAITLAAELVAGSLIMKYWFPELPASLWSGLFLIVLFLLNYLSTRSYGESEFIFSGIKVVTVLVFFLLGLVLF
;
A
#
# COMPACT_ATOMS: atom_id res chain seq x y z
N MET A 1 26.03 28.76 7.06
CA MET A 1 25.88 27.28 7.02
C MET A 1 25.48 26.90 5.61
N LYS A 2 26.29 26.07 4.94
CA LYS A 2 26.03 25.59 3.58
C LYS A 2 24.83 24.65 3.61
N ASP A 3 23.73 25.02 2.95
CA ASP A 3 22.65 24.11 2.61
C ASP A 3 23.17 23.09 1.60
N GLU A 4 23.71 21.96 2.10
CA GLU A 4 23.83 20.75 1.31
C GLU A 4 22.42 20.24 0.99
N LYS A 5 21.81 20.79 -0.07
CA LYS A 5 20.70 20.13 -0.76
C LYS A 5 21.26 18.84 -1.35
N GLN A 6 21.33 17.77 -0.55
CA GLN A 6 21.50 16.40 -1.03
C GLN A 6 20.39 16.15 -2.06
N LYS A 7 20.71 16.34 -3.34
CA LYS A 7 19.81 16.00 -4.43
C LYS A 7 19.65 14.48 -4.37
N LEU A 8 18.50 14.02 -3.89
CA LEU A 8 18.09 12.62 -3.99
C LEU A 8 18.38 12.14 -5.41
N ARG A 9 19.17 11.07 -5.55
CA ARG A 9 19.41 10.45 -6.86
C ARG A 9 18.07 9.98 -7.39
N ARG A 10 17.55 10.65 -8.43
CA ARG A 10 16.32 10.26 -9.12
C ARG A 10 16.56 8.96 -9.89
N SER A 11 16.50 7.83 -9.19
CA SER A 11 16.67 6.49 -9.73
C SER A 11 15.35 5.86 -10.21
N LEU A 12 14.21 6.37 -9.73
CA LEU A 12 12.88 5.89 -10.09
C LEU A 12 12.36 6.54 -11.37
N LYS A 13 11.94 5.70 -12.32
CA LYS A 13 11.28 6.12 -13.58
C LYS A 13 9.77 6.22 -13.36
N ALA A 14 9.08 6.92 -14.26
CA ALA A 14 7.61 7.03 -14.25
C ALA A 14 6.90 5.67 -14.15
N ARG A 15 7.41 4.65 -14.86
CA ARG A 15 6.89 3.28 -14.77
C ARG A 15 6.96 2.71 -13.35
N HIS A 16 8.03 3.00 -12.59
CA HIS A 16 8.16 2.52 -11.22
C HIS A 16 7.18 3.27 -10.33
N MET A 17 7.04 4.59 -10.49
CA MET A 17 6.10 5.38 -9.69
C MET A 17 4.64 4.95 -9.90
N ASN A 18 4.23 4.74 -11.15
CA ASN A 18 2.88 4.25 -11.45
C ASN A 18 2.66 2.85 -10.88
N MET A 19 3.65 1.98 -10.98
CA MET A 19 3.50 0.61 -10.50
C MET A 19 3.53 0.52 -8.97
N ILE A 20 4.32 1.35 -8.29
CA ILE A 20 4.28 1.51 -6.84
C ILE A 20 2.88 1.97 -6.40
N ALA A 21 2.27 2.92 -7.12
CA ALA A 21 0.93 3.40 -6.80
C ALA A 21 -0.14 2.29 -6.97
N ILE A 22 -0.10 1.55 -8.09
CA ILE A 22 -1.03 0.43 -8.35
C ILE A 22 -0.79 -0.71 -7.33
N GLY A 23 0.46 -1.07 -7.11
CA GLY A 23 0.87 -2.14 -6.19
C GLY A 23 0.57 -1.85 -4.74
N GLY A 24 0.66 -0.58 -4.33
CA GLY A 24 0.26 -0.11 -3.00
C GLY A 24 -1.26 -0.10 -2.82
N ALA A 25 -2.02 0.20 -3.88
CA ALA A 25 -3.49 0.16 -3.83
C ALA A 25 -4.04 -1.28 -3.82
N ILE A 26 -3.38 -2.21 -4.51
CA ILE A 26 -3.76 -3.63 -4.56
C ILE A 26 -3.02 -4.38 -3.45
N GLY A 27 -3.73 -4.69 -2.36
CA GLY A 27 -3.13 -5.31 -1.17
C GLY A 27 -3.95 -6.43 -0.57
N THR A 28 -3.57 -6.78 0.65
CA THR A 28 -4.27 -7.75 1.51
C THR A 28 -5.74 -7.40 1.72
N GLY A 29 -6.10 -6.12 1.67
CA GLY A 29 -7.51 -5.70 1.72
C GLY A 29 -8.38 -6.32 0.62
N LEU A 30 -7.85 -6.49 -0.60
CA LEU A 30 -8.61 -7.12 -1.69
C LEU A 30 -8.64 -8.65 -1.54
N PHE A 31 -7.49 -9.27 -1.24
CA PHE A 31 -7.35 -10.72 -1.27
C PHE A 31 -7.75 -11.44 0.02
N VAL A 32 -7.55 -10.79 1.17
CA VAL A 32 -7.80 -11.37 2.50
C VAL A 32 -9.11 -10.83 3.07
N ALA A 33 -9.31 -9.51 3.06
CA ALA A 33 -10.51 -8.90 3.63
C ALA A 33 -11.71 -8.86 2.66
N GLY A 34 -11.48 -9.00 1.35
CA GLY A 34 -12.55 -8.96 0.34
C GLY A 34 -13.58 -10.08 0.55
N GLY A 35 -13.12 -11.30 0.86
CA GLY A 35 -14.01 -12.43 1.15
C GLY A 35 -14.89 -12.20 2.39
N GLU A 36 -14.30 -11.66 3.47
CA GLU A 36 -15.03 -11.31 4.69
C GLU A 36 -16.05 -10.20 4.45
N THR A 37 -15.69 -9.20 3.64
CA THR A 37 -16.59 -8.08 3.28
C THR A 37 -17.81 -8.59 2.52
N VAL A 38 -17.61 -9.48 1.54
CA VAL A 38 -18.73 -10.07 0.78
C VAL A 38 -19.56 -11.03 1.64
N SER A 39 -18.92 -11.83 2.50
CA SER A 39 -19.60 -12.75 3.41
C SER A 39 -20.50 -12.01 4.41
N SER A 40 -20.02 -10.90 4.97
CA SER A 40 -20.75 -10.12 5.98
C SER A 40 -21.81 -9.18 5.41
N ALA A 41 -21.49 -8.46 4.32
CA ALA A 41 -22.38 -7.46 3.73
C ALA A 41 -23.25 -8.00 2.57
N GLY A 42 -22.96 -9.21 2.10
CA GLY A 42 -23.52 -9.75 0.86
C GLY A 42 -22.92 -9.10 -0.41
N PRO A 43 -23.15 -9.67 -1.59
CA PRO A 43 -22.57 -9.19 -2.85
C PRO A 43 -23.04 -7.77 -3.21
N GLY A 44 -24.31 -7.45 -3.01
CA GLY A 44 -24.85 -6.11 -3.27
C GLY A 44 -24.34 -5.06 -2.27
N GLY A 45 -24.29 -5.42 -0.98
CA GLY A 45 -23.78 -4.53 0.07
C GLY A 45 -22.30 -4.21 -0.10
N ALA A 46 -21.48 -5.22 -0.45
CA ALA A 46 -20.07 -5.03 -0.75
C ALA A 46 -19.86 -4.07 -1.95
N LEU A 47 -20.61 -4.23 -3.05
CA LEU A 47 -20.50 -3.34 -4.21
C LEU A 47 -20.82 -1.88 -3.87
N VAL A 48 -21.90 -1.64 -3.10
CA VAL A 48 -22.28 -0.29 -2.66
C VAL A 48 -21.21 0.30 -1.74
N ALA A 49 -20.69 -0.48 -0.79
CA ALA A 49 -19.63 -0.03 0.10
C ALA A 49 -18.36 0.36 -0.67
N TYR A 50 -17.90 -0.48 -1.60
CA TYR A 50 -16.74 -0.17 -2.45
C TYR A 50 -16.98 1.06 -3.35
N ALA A 51 -18.19 1.22 -3.90
CA ALA A 51 -18.52 2.38 -4.73
C ALA A 51 -18.47 3.69 -3.92
N LEU A 52 -19.08 3.70 -2.72
CA LEU A 52 -19.09 4.89 -1.85
C LEU A 52 -17.69 5.29 -1.39
N ILE A 53 -16.89 4.32 -0.92
CA ILE A 53 -15.51 4.56 -0.53
C ILE A 53 -14.67 4.99 -1.73
N GLY A 54 -14.88 4.38 -2.90
CA GLY A 54 -14.19 4.74 -4.14
C GLY A 54 -14.43 6.20 -4.55
N VAL A 55 -15.68 6.68 -4.49
CA VAL A 55 -16.03 8.08 -4.77
C VAL A 55 -15.36 9.02 -3.78
N MET A 56 -15.40 8.69 -2.48
CA MET A 56 -14.74 9.50 -1.44
C MET A 56 -13.23 9.59 -1.67
N VAL A 57 -12.56 8.46 -1.94
CA VAL A 57 -11.12 8.40 -2.20
C VAL A 57 -10.76 9.14 -3.49
N TYR A 58 -11.60 9.08 -4.52
CA TYR A 58 -11.39 9.83 -5.77
C TYR A 58 -11.32 11.34 -5.53
N PHE A 59 -12.26 11.91 -4.77
CA PHE A 59 -12.22 13.33 -4.43
C PHE A 59 -11.00 13.70 -3.58
N LEU A 60 -10.65 12.85 -2.60
CA LEU A 60 -9.48 13.06 -1.76
C LEU A 60 -8.17 13.07 -2.58
N MET A 61 -7.98 12.08 -3.44
CA MET A 61 -6.76 11.94 -4.25
C MET A 61 -6.65 13.06 -5.29
N THR A 62 -7.76 13.48 -5.89
CA THR A 62 -7.76 14.62 -6.83
C THR A 62 -7.32 15.91 -6.14
N SER A 63 -7.85 16.22 -4.95
CA SER A 63 -7.46 17.41 -4.18
C SER A 63 -6.00 17.36 -3.72
N LEU A 64 -5.51 16.21 -3.24
CA LEU A 64 -4.09 16.03 -2.91
C LEU A 64 -3.19 16.17 -4.15
N GLY A 65 -3.65 15.68 -5.30
CA GLY A 65 -2.95 15.81 -6.58
C GLY A 65 -2.76 17.27 -7.01
N GLU A 66 -3.81 18.09 -6.88
CA GLU A 66 -3.75 19.53 -7.15
C GLU A 66 -2.75 20.23 -6.22
N MET A 67 -2.78 19.91 -4.91
CA MET A 67 -1.83 20.47 -3.95
C MET A 67 -0.38 20.06 -4.25
N ALA A 68 -0.14 18.81 -4.65
CA ALA A 68 1.18 18.32 -5.01
C ALA A 68 1.71 18.92 -6.32
N ALA A 69 0.84 19.19 -7.29
CA ALA A 69 1.18 19.89 -8.52
C ALA A 69 1.50 21.38 -8.27
N TYR A 70 0.74 22.03 -7.38
CA TYR A 70 0.95 23.44 -7.02
C TYR A 70 2.22 23.66 -6.18
N LEU A 71 2.48 22.79 -5.20
CA LEU A 71 3.63 22.89 -4.31
C LEU A 71 4.41 21.56 -4.27
N PRO A 72 5.32 21.33 -5.24
CA PRO A 72 6.08 20.09 -5.34
C PRO A 72 7.23 20.07 -4.31
N VAL A 73 6.90 19.72 -3.07
CA VAL A 73 7.86 19.51 -1.98
C VAL A 73 8.08 18.02 -1.74
N SER A 74 9.27 17.64 -1.25
CA SER A 74 9.62 16.26 -0.92
C SER A 74 8.94 15.73 0.37
N GLY A 75 7.74 16.22 0.69
CA GLY A 75 6.99 15.91 1.91
C GLY A 75 5.72 15.11 1.63
N SER A 76 5.13 14.55 2.69
CA SER A 76 3.83 13.85 2.64
C SER A 76 2.66 14.83 2.77
N PHE A 77 1.42 14.32 2.74
CA PHE A 77 0.20 15.12 2.92
C PHE A 77 0.17 15.91 4.25
N GLU A 78 0.86 15.42 5.28
CA GLU A 78 1.22 16.13 6.51
C GLU A 78 1.75 17.54 6.26
N THR A 79 2.61 17.72 5.25
CA THR A 79 3.22 19.01 4.92
C THR A 79 2.17 20.00 4.43
N TYR A 80 1.18 19.54 3.66
CA TYR A 80 0.06 20.38 3.21
C TYR A 80 -0.86 20.73 4.38
N ALA A 81 -1.17 19.78 5.26
CA ALA A 81 -2.00 20.05 6.44
C ALA A 81 -1.34 21.03 7.42
N ASN A 82 -0.04 20.89 7.66
CA ASN A 82 0.73 21.81 8.50
C ASN A 82 0.73 23.23 7.93
N ARG A 83 0.82 23.35 6.59
CA ARG A 83 0.91 24.64 5.90
C ARG A 83 -0.45 25.33 5.72
N TYR A 84 -1.50 24.59 5.37
CA TYR A 84 -2.79 25.16 4.95
C TYR A 84 -3.89 25.06 6.01
N VAL A 85 -3.71 24.26 7.07
CA VAL A 85 -4.73 24.07 8.09
C VAL A 85 -4.22 24.53 9.45
N ASP A 86 -3.35 23.74 10.09
CA ASP A 86 -2.74 24.09 11.37
C ASP A 86 -1.52 23.19 11.67
N LYS A 87 -0.57 23.72 12.44
CA LYS A 87 0.64 22.98 12.83
C LYS A 87 0.33 21.76 13.71
N SER A 88 -0.63 21.88 14.63
CA SER A 88 -1.02 20.77 15.51
C SER A 88 -1.71 19.66 14.74
N LEU A 89 -2.54 20.01 13.75
CA LEU A 89 -3.16 19.03 12.85
C LEU A 89 -2.10 18.32 12.00
N GLY A 90 -1.15 19.07 11.43
CA GLY A 90 -0.03 18.49 10.69
C GLY A 90 0.75 17.49 11.53
N PHE A 91 1.07 17.84 12.78
CA PHE A 91 1.73 16.93 13.73
C PHE A 91 0.89 15.67 14.02
N ALA A 92 -0.40 15.84 14.31
CA ALA A 92 -1.31 14.73 14.59
C ALA A 92 -1.42 13.78 13.38
N LEU A 93 -1.51 14.31 12.17
CA LEU A 93 -1.56 13.52 10.94
C LEU A 93 -0.27 12.74 10.71
N GLY A 94 0.91 13.34 10.96
CA GLY A 94 2.20 12.65 10.87
C GLY A 94 2.26 11.43 11.79
N TRP A 95 1.84 11.58 13.05
CA TRP A 95 1.79 10.46 14.00
C TRP A 95 0.75 9.39 13.63
N ASN A 96 -0.46 9.80 13.24
CA ASN A 96 -1.48 8.85 12.79
C ASN A 96 -1.00 8.05 11.57
N TYR A 97 -0.31 8.71 10.64
CA TYR A 97 0.25 8.07 9.47
C TYR A 97 1.35 7.06 9.83
N TRP A 98 2.25 7.41 10.74
CA TRP A 98 3.28 6.49 11.22
C TRP A 98 2.67 5.26 11.91
N PHE A 99 1.69 5.46 12.81
CA PHE A 99 0.99 4.35 13.46
C PHE A 99 0.24 3.47 12.45
N ASN A 100 -0.41 4.08 11.46
CA ASN A 100 -1.10 3.34 10.41
C ASN A 100 -0.13 2.44 9.64
N TRP A 101 1.06 2.92 9.28
CA TRP A 101 2.07 2.08 8.62
C TRP A 101 2.65 0.99 9.53
N ALA A 102 2.90 1.29 10.81
CA ALA A 102 3.38 0.29 11.77
C ALA A 102 2.37 -0.85 11.95
N ILE A 103 1.08 -0.52 12.07
CA ILE A 103 0.00 -1.51 12.18
C ILE A 103 -0.17 -2.27 10.86
N THR A 104 -0.10 -1.58 9.72
CA THR A 104 -0.24 -2.21 8.39
C THR A 104 0.86 -3.24 8.16
N LEU A 105 2.12 -2.92 8.49
CA LEU A 105 3.23 -3.87 8.39
C LEU A 105 2.97 -5.11 9.26
N ALA A 106 2.51 -4.93 10.52
CA ALA A 106 2.18 -6.05 11.38
C ALA A 106 1.03 -6.91 10.80
N ALA A 107 0.00 -6.27 10.25
CA ALA A 107 -1.12 -6.96 9.61
C ALA A 107 -0.69 -7.75 8.37
N GLU A 108 0.21 -7.20 7.55
CA GLU A 108 0.77 -7.90 6.37
C GLU A 108 1.58 -9.14 6.77
N LEU A 109 2.40 -9.06 7.83
CA LEU A 109 3.14 -10.21 8.34
C LEU A 109 2.21 -11.32 8.84
N VAL A 110 1.16 -10.95 9.56
CA VAL A 110 0.14 -11.90 10.04
C VAL A 110 -0.58 -12.54 8.85
N ALA A 111 -1.04 -11.75 7.88
CA ALA A 111 -1.69 -12.24 6.68
C ALA A 111 -0.79 -13.24 5.92
N GLY A 112 0.49 -12.90 5.72
CA GLY A 112 1.47 -13.80 5.11
C GLY A 112 1.62 -15.10 5.90
N SER A 113 1.70 -15.03 7.23
CA SER A 113 1.83 -16.22 8.09
C SER A 113 0.60 -17.13 8.03
N LEU A 114 -0.62 -16.56 7.91
CA LEU A 114 -1.86 -17.32 7.75
C LEU A 114 -1.88 -18.07 6.42
N ILE A 115 -1.44 -17.42 5.33
CA ILE A 115 -1.31 -18.06 4.02
C ILE A 115 -0.30 -19.21 4.09
N MET A 116 0.85 -19.01 4.73
CA MET A 116 1.86 -20.08 4.84
C MET A 116 1.38 -21.25 5.70
N LYS A 117 0.54 -21.00 6.70
CA LYS A 117 -0.06 -22.06 7.54
C LYS A 117 -0.99 -22.98 6.76
N TYR A 118 -1.61 -22.50 5.69
CA TYR A 118 -2.41 -23.35 4.79
C TYR A 118 -1.55 -24.43 4.11
N TRP A 119 -0.31 -24.08 3.72
CA TRP A 119 0.60 -25.01 3.04
C TRP A 119 1.48 -25.81 4.01
N PHE A 120 1.88 -25.20 5.13
CA PHE A 120 2.76 -25.78 6.15
C PHE A 120 2.13 -25.66 7.54
N PRO A 121 1.13 -26.49 7.85
CA PRO A 121 0.34 -26.36 9.09
C PRO A 121 1.14 -26.70 10.35
N GLU A 122 2.20 -27.51 10.24
CA GLU A 122 3.03 -27.93 11.37
C GLU A 122 4.01 -26.86 11.85
N LEU A 123 4.29 -25.84 11.02
CA LEU A 123 5.23 -24.78 11.37
C LEU A 123 4.51 -23.62 12.08
N PRO A 124 5.12 -23.04 13.13
CA PRO A 124 4.49 -21.95 13.88
C PRO A 124 4.44 -20.67 13.05
N ALA A 125 3.31 -19.94 13.14
CA ALA A 125 3.10 -18.68 12.41
C ALA A 125 4.13 -17.59 12.75
N SER A 126 4.71 -17.62 13.95
CA SER A 126 5.78 -16.72 14.38
C SER A 126 7.05 -16.89 13.57
N LEU A 127 7.38 -18.11 13.13
CA LEU A 127 8.53 -18.40 12.28
C LEU A 127 8.37 -17.70 10.91
N TRP A 128 7.20 -17.84 10.28
CA TRP A 128 6.89 -17.21 9.00
C TRP A 128 6.89 -15.69 9.09
N SER A 129 6.29 -15.14 10.15
CA SER A 129 6.28 -13.69 10.39
C SER A 129 7.70 -13.13 10.57
N GLY A 130 8.55 -13.82 11.33
CA GLY A 130 9.95 -13.45 11.52
C GLY A 130 10.76 -13.53 10.22
N LEU A 131 10.57 -14.59 9.43
CA LEU A 131 11.22 -14.75 8.12
C LEU A 131 10.86 -13.60 7.18
N PHE A 132 9.57 -13.28 7.02
CA PHE A 132 9.14 -12.19 6.15
C PHE A 132 9.66 -10.84 6.63
N LEU A 133 9.69 -10.59 7.94
CA LEU A 133 10.26 -9.36 8.48
C LEU A 133 11.76 -9.23 8.16
N ILE A 134 12.53 -10.30 8.27
CA ILE A 134 13.96 -10.31 7.90
C ILE A 134 14.13 -10.01 6.41
N VAL A 135 13.34 -10.66 5.55
CA VAL A 135 13.40 -10.42 4.10
C VAL A 135 13.05 -8.97 3.76
N LEU A 136 11.98 -8.43 4.37
CA LEU A 136 11.57 -7.03 4.17
C LEU A 136 12.65 -6.06 4.65
N PHE A 137 13.27 -6.33 5.81
CA PHE A 137 14.36 -5.50 6.33
C PHE A 137 15.56 -5.50 5.38
N LEU A 138 15.95 -6.68 4.87
CA LEU A 138 17.06 -6.80 3.91
C LEU A 138 16.75 -6.09 2.58
N LEU A 139 15.53 -6.21 2.06
CA LEU A 139 15.11 -5.51 0.85
C LEU A 139 15.10 -3.98 1.03
N ASN A 140 14.69 -3.49 2.20
CA ASN A 140 14.74 -2.07 2.54
C ASN A 140 16.18 -1.56 2.75
N TYR A 141 17.08 -2.41 3.22
CA TYR A 141 18.50 -2.07 3.37
C TYR A 141 19.23 -1.99 2.02
N LEU A 142 18.77 -2.71 1.00
CA LEU A 142 19.33 -2.66 -0.36
C LEU A 142 18.96 -1.34 -1.08
N SER A 143 19.79 -0.96 -2.06
CA SER A 143 19.68 0.30 -2.82
C SER A 143 18.25 0.58 -3.33
N THR A 144 17.81 1.85 -3.28
CA THR A 144 16.48 2.32 -3.71
C THR A 144 16.10 1.93 -5.14
N ARG A 145 17.08 1.67 -6.01
CA ARG A 145 16.85 1.15 -7.36
C ARG A 145 16.39 -0.31 -7.34
N SER A 146 16.96 -1.14 -6.47
CA SER A 146 16.57 -2.54 -6.28
C SER A 146 15.14 -2.62 -5.75
N TYR A 147 14.78 -1.73 -4.82
CA TYR A 147 13.42 -1.61 -4.32
C TYR A 147 12.42 -1.30 -5.45
N GLY A 148 12.70 -0.27 -6.27
CA GLY A 148 11.80 0.13 -7.36
C GLY A 148 11.57 -0.94 -8.44
N GLU A 149 12.60 -1.72 -8.79
CA GLU A 149 12.45 -2.85 -9.74
C GLU A 149 11.73 -4.05 -9.09
N SER A 150 12.01 -4.34 -7.80
CA SER A 150 11.32 -5.41 -7.09
C SER A 150 9.83 -5.12 -6.97
N GLU A 151 9.48 -3.88 -6.59
CA GLU A 151 8.09 -3.44 -6.46
C GLU A 151 7.37 -3.48 -7.81
N PHE A 152 8.05 -3.13 -8.90
CA PHE A 152 7.48 -3.23 -10.24
C PHE A 152 7.08 -4.68 -10.59
N ILE A 153 7.96 -5.65 -10.29
CA ILE A 153 7.70 -7.07 -10.56
C ILE A 153 6.58 -7.60 -9.65
N PHE A 154 6.66 -7.34 -8.33
CA PHE A 154 5.65 -7.82 -7.38
C PHE A 154 4.26 -7.26 -7.67
N SER A 155 4.18 -5.97 -7.98
CA SER A 155 2.93 -5.34 -8.40
C SER A 155 2.41 -5.92 -9.71
N GLY A 156 3.31 -6.28 -10.64
CA GLY A 156 2.95 -6.94 -11.90
C GLY A 156 2.26 -8.27 -11.66
N ILE A 157 2.81 -9.09 -10.76
CA ILE A 157 2.21 -10.36 -10.34
C ILE A 157 0.82 -10.11 -9.75
N LYS A 158 0.67 -9.14 -8.82
CA LYS A 158 -0.63 -8.81 -8.22
C LYS A 158 -1.69 -8.48 -9.27
N VAL A 159 -1.36 -7.62 -10.24
CA VAL A 159 -2.29 -7.23 -11.31
C VAL A 159 -2.69 -8.44 -12.16
N VAL A 160 -1.73 -9.26 -12.57
CA VAL A 160 -2.00 -10.49 -13.33
C VAL A 160 -2.89 -11.44 -12.55
N THR A 161 -2.65 -11.62 -11.24
CA THR A 161 -3.49 -12.45 -10.37
C THR A 161 -4.94 -11.96 -10.34
N VAL A 162 -5.16 -10.65 -10.23
CA VAL A 162 -6.52 -10.05 -10.28
C VAL A 162 -7.20 -10.35 -11.62
N LEU A 163 -6.49 -10.17 -12.74
CA LEU A 163 -7.04 -10.44 -14.07
C LEU A 163 -7.41 -11.92 -14.25
N VAL A 164 -6.54 -12.84 -13.81
CA VAL A 164 -6.82 -14.28 -13.85
C VAL A 164 -8.03 -14.61 -12.98
N PHE A 165 -8.13 -14.03 -11.78
CA PHE A 165 -9.28 -14.23 -10.90
C PHE A 165 -10.60 -13.77 -11.54
N PHE A 166 -10.62 -12.62 -12.21
CA PHE A 166 -11.79 -12.16 -12.95
C PHE A 166 -12.15 -13.08 -14.12
N LEU A 167 -11.16 -13.52 -14.91
CA LEU A 167 -11.41 -14.41 -16.05
C LEU A 167 -11.95 -15.77 -15.59
N LEU A 168 -11.38 -16.36 -14.55
CA LEU A 168 -11.89 -17.60 -13.97
C LEU A 168 -13.29 -17.41 -13.40
N GLY A 169 -13.55 -16.28 -12.72
CA GLY A 169 -14.87 -15.93 -12.22
C GLY A 169 -15.92 -15.86 -13.32
N LEU A 170 -15.59 -15.36 -14.52
CA LEU A 170 -16.50 -15.31 -15.67
C LEU A 170 -16.72 -16.69 -16.33
N VAL A 171 -15.73 -17.58 -16.29
CA VAL A 171 -15.83 -18.92 -16.90
C VAL A 171 -16.56 -19.90 -15.98
N LEU A 172 -16.45 -19.73 -14.67
CA LEU A 172 -17.09 -20.59 -13.66
C LEU A 172 -18.54 -20.19 -13.34
N PHE A 173 -19.00 -19.03 -13.82
CA PHE A 173 -20.38 -18.54 -13.74
C PHE A 173 -21.16 -18.87 -15.02
#